data_AF-A0A9Q3WA20-F1
#
_entry.id   AF-A0A9Q3WA20-F1
#
_cell.length_a   1.000
_cell.length_b   1.000
_cell.length_c   1.000
_cell.angle_alpha   90.00
_cell.angle_beta   90.00
_cell.angle_gamma   90.00
#
_symmetry.space_group_name_H-M   'P 1'
#
loop_
_entity.id
_entity.type
_entity.pdbx_description
1 polymer ?
#
loop_
_entity_poly.entity_id
_entity_poly.type
_entity_poly.pdbx_seq_one_letter_code
_entity_poly.pdbx_strand_id
1 'polypeptide(L)'
;MLQTLPTTGYLRLSQIISQSEVTEEQAASNCKTGKGPKRARPGIPAVIPVSPATWWAGAKTGRFPKDIKPFGGNTTMWRVEDIRALLAQSGENAA
;
A
#
# COMPACT_ATOMS: atom_id res chain seq x y z
N MET A 1 9.91 -12.51 7.28
CA MET A 1 8.69 -12.63 8.11
C MET A 1 7.49 -12.27 7.25
N LEU A 2 6.51 -13.17 7.13
CA LEU A 2 5.25 -12.89 6.42
C LEU A 2 4.43 -11.92 7.27
N GLN A 3 3.96 -10.81 6.70
CA GLN A 3 3.08 -9.90 7.43
C GLN A 3 1.75 -10.61 7.74
N THR A 4 1.41 -10.70 9.02
CA THR A 4 0.07 -11.11 9.44
C THR A 4 -0.86 -9.92 9.26
N LEU A 5 -1.66 -9.94 8.19
CA LEU A 5 -2.77 -8.98 8.04
C LEU A 5 -3.74 -9.14 9.21
N PRO A 6 -4.30 -8.04 9.76
CA PRO A 6 -5.36 -8.14 10.76
C PRO A 6 -6.58 -8.87 10.18
N THR A 7 -7.51 -9.29 11.06
CA THR A 7 -8.72 -9.99 10.63
C THR A 7 -9.73 -9.04 9.98
N THR A 8 -9.82 -7.79 10.45
CA THR A 8 -10.75 -6.77 9.98
C THR A 8 -10.11 -5.37 10.04
N GLY A 9 -10.78 -4.37 9.48
CA GLY A 9 -10.38 -2.96 9.49
C GLY A 9 -10.01 -2.44 8.10
N TYR A 10 -9.06 -1.50 8.06
CA TYR A 10 -8.70 -0.78 6.85
C TYR A 10 -7.19 -0.75 6.63
N LEU A 11 -6.78 -0.84 5.37
CA LEU A 11 -5.40 -0.68 4.92
C LEU A 11 -5.25 0.57 4.06
N ARG A 12 -4.09 1.19 4.16
CA ARG A 12 -3.64 2.27 3.26
C ARG A 12 -2.83 1.69 2.12
N LEU A 13 -2.74 2.45 1.03
CA LEU A 13 -1.99 2.05 -0.16
C LEU A 13 -0.57 1.56 0.17
N SER A 14 0.18 2.29 1.01
CA SER A 14 1.56 1.94 1.39
C SER A 14 1.69 0.62 2.16
N GLN A 15 0.63 0.17 2.86
CA GLN A 15 0.61 -1.14 3.52
C GLN A 15 0.32 -2.26 2.52
N ILE A 16 -0.48 -1.99 1.50
CA ILE A 16 -0.82 -2.96 0.46
C ILE A 16 0.40 -3.19 -0.45
N ILE A 17 0.97 -2.12 -1.00
CA ILE A 17 1.96 -2.24 -2.08
C ILE A 17 3.41 -2.25 -1.63
N SER A 18 3.69 -1.64 -0.47
CA SER A 18 4.99 -1.34 0.16
C SER A 18 5.21 0.16 0.44
N GLN A 19 6.10 0.38 1.39
CA GLN A 19 6.72 1.66 1.66
C GLN A 19 8.24 1.48 1.67
N SER A 20 8.95 2.22 0.83
CA SER A 20 10.42 2.24 0.90
C SER A 20 10.89 2.94 2.17
N GLU A 21 11.82 2.30 2.86
CA GLU A 21 12.54 2.87 3.98
C GLU A 21 13.29 4.14 3.56
N VAL A 22 13.36 5.10 4.46
CA VAL A 22 14.19 6.29 4.29
C VAL A 22 15.03 6.43 5.55
N THR A 23 16.35 6.30 5.39
CA THR A 23 17.33 6.51 6.45
C THR A 23 17.47 7.99 6.78
N GLU A 24 18.05 8.32 7.93
CA GLU A 24 18.31 9.72 8.32
C GLU A 24 19.24 10.43 7.33
N GLU A 25 20.28 9.74 6.87
CA GLU A 25 21.21 10.26 5.85
C GLU A 25 20.49 10.59 4.55
N GLN A 26 19.63 9.68 4.09
CA GLN A 26 18.84 9.89 2.89
C GLN A 26 17.86 11.05 3.08
N ALA A 27 17.21 11.15 4.25
CA ALA A 27 16.32 12.27 4.57
C ALA A 27 17.07 13.61 4.59
N ALA A 28 18.29 13.67 5.14
CA ALA A 28 19.13 14.85 5.15
C ALA A 28 19.55 15.27 3.72
N SER A 29 19.87 14.31 2.85
CA SER A 29 20.11 14.56 1.43
C SER A 29 18.87 15.10 0.70
N ASN A 30 17.70 14.52 0.97
CA ASN A 30 16.41 14.96 0.43
C ASN A 30 16.05 16.38 0.87
N CYS A 31 16.40 16.78 2.09
CA CYS A 31 16.24 18.15 2.58
C CYS A 31 17.06 19.15 1.76
N LYS A 32 18.30 18.80 1.38
CA LYS A 32 19.17 19.66 0.56
C LYS A 32 18.67 19.82 -0.87
N THR A 33 18.18 18.74 -1.47
CA THR A 33 17.71 18.73 -2.88
C THR A 33 16.26 19.16 -3.05
N GLY A 34 15.47 19.17 -1.96
CA GLY A 34 14.05 19.44 -1.98
C GLY A 34 13.18 18.30 -2.54
N LYS A 35 13.78 17.17 -2.95
CA LYS A 35 13.10 16.04 -3.59
C LYS A 35 12.94 14.87 -2.62
N GLY A 36 11.78 14.21 -2.64
CA GLY A 36 11.51 13.01 -1.85
C GLY A 36 11.15 13.26 -0.37
N PRO A 37 11.00 12.19 0.42
CA PRO A 37 10.64 12.30 1.84
C PRO A 37 11.76 12.95 2.67
N LYS A 38 11.42 13.99 3.42
CA LYS A 38 12.35 14.78 4.24
C LYS A 38 12.50 14.29 5.69
N ARG A 39 11.87 13.17 6.03
CA ARG A 39 11.91 12.56 7.36
C ARG A 39 12.21 11.08 7.22
N ALA A 40 13.04 10.57 8.12
CA ALA A 40 13.30 9.14 8.22
C ALA A 40 11.99 8.40 8.53
N ARG A 41 11.82 7.22 7.93
CA ARG A 41 10.64 6.38 8.13
C ARG A 41 11.01 4.92 7.85
N PRO A 42 10.43 3.97 8.60
CA PRO A 42 10.67 2.56 8.35
C PRO A 42 10.08 2.13 7.01
N GLY A 43 10.69 1.09 6.44
CA GLY A 43 10.11 0.37 5.30
C GLY A 43 8.91 -0.47 5.74
N ILE A 44 7.88 -0.54 4.90
CA ILE A 44 6.75 -1.45 5.09
C ILE A 44 6.80 -2.48 3.97
N PRO A 45 6.97 -3.78 4.27
CA PRO A 45 6.89 -4.83 3.27
C PRO A 45 5.53 -4.83 2.55
N ALA A 46 5.53 -5.21 1.29
CA ALA A 46 4.31 -5.31 0.50
C ALA A 46 3.48 -6.54 0.88
N VAL A 47 2.16 -6.41 0.82
CA VAL A 47 1.23 -7.55 0.74
C VAL A 47 1.07 -7.98 -0.72
N ILE A 48 0.95 -7.00 -1.63
CA ILE A 48 0.86 -7.20 -3.08
C ILE A 48 1.93 -6.31 -3.73
N PRO A 49 3.08 -6.85 -4.15
CA PRO A 49 4.24 -6.06 -4.57
C PRO A 49 4.07 -5.46 -5.98
N VAL A 50 3.17 -4.48 -6.12
CA VAL A 50 2.95 -3.73 -7.36
C VAL A 50 3.25 -2.25 -7.18
N SER A 51 3.43 -1.50 -8.27
CA SER A 51 3.63 -0.06 -8.17
C SER A 51 2.34 0.68 -7.75
N PRO A 52 2.44 1.87 -7.13
CA PRO A 52 1.27 2.70 -6.84
C PRO A 52 0.44 3.00 -8.09
N ALA A 53 1.10 3.29 -9.22
CA ALA A 53 0.45 3.59 -10.48
C ALA A 53 -0.35 2.39 -11.01
N THR A 54 0.24 1.19 -10.94
CA THR A 54 -0.44 -0.07 -11.29
C THR A 54 -1.68 -0.27 -10.41
N TRP A 55 -1.55 -0.04 -9.10
CA TRP A 55 -2.66 -0.17 -8.16
C TRP A 55 -3.82 0.78 -8.49
N TRP A 56 -3.53 2.06 -8.71
CA TRP A 56 -4.57 3.04 -9.07
C TRP A 56 -5.23 2.74 -10.42
N ALA A 57 -4.45 2.34 -11.43
CA ALA A 57 -5.01 1.93 -12.71
C ALA A 57 -5.91 0.71 -12.57
N GLY A 58 -5.48 -0.30 -11.82
CA GLY A 58 -6.28 -1.50 -11.57
C GLY A 58 -7.51 -1.25 -10.71
N ALA A 59 -7.47 -0.34 -9.74
CA ALA A 59 -8.65 0.07 -8.97
C ALA A 59 -9.68 0.77 -9.89
N LYS A 60 -9.21 1.61 -10.82
CA LYS A 60 -10.08 2.27 -11.81
C LYS A 60 -10.72 1.28 -12.79
N THR A 61 -9.99 0.26 -13.23
CA THR A 61 -10.50 -0.75 -14.18
C THR A 61 -11.25 -1.91 -13.51
N GLY A 62 -11.32 -1.93 -12.17
CA GLY A 62 -11.99 -2.99 -11.41
C GLY A 62 -11.15 -4.27 -11.20
N ARG A 63 -9.85 -4.25 -11.55
CA ARG A 63 -8.90 -5.34 -11.25
C ARG A 63 -8.56 -5.41 -9.76
N PHE A 64 -8.52 -4.28 -9.06
CA PHE A 64 -8.29 -4.21 -7.62
C PHE A 64 -9.54 -3.69 -6.89
N PRO A 65 -9.69 -3.98 -5.59
CA PRO A 65 -10.81 -3.50 -4.80
C PRO A 65 -11.02 -1.99 -4.92
N LYS A 66 -12.29 -1.58 -4.94
CA LYS A 66 -12.67 -0.17 -4.98
C LYS A 66 -12.19 0.53 -3.73
N ASP A 67 -11.77 1.77 -3.92
CA ASP A 67 -11.27 2.60 -2.84
C ASP A 67 -12.43 3.20 -2.03
N ILE A 68 -12.22 3.32 -0.71
CA ILE A 68 -13.23 3.84 0.23
C ILE A 68 -12.66 4.97 1.09
N LYS A 69 -13.55 5.85 1.57
CA LYS A 69 -13.21 6.99 2.43
C LYS A 69 -14.09 7.00 3.69
N PRO A 70 -13.92 6.02 4.60
CA PRO A 70 -14.86 5.79 5.70
C PRO A 70 -14.94 6.97 6.69
N PHE A 71 -13.87 7.73 6.84
CA PHE A 71 -13.81 8.89 7.76
C PHE A 71 -13.98 10.25 7.05
N GLY A 72 -14.30 10.24 5.74
CA GLY A 72 -14.33 11.45 4.92
C GLY A 72 -12.94 12.03 4.59
N GLY A 73 -12.90 13.06 3.74
CA GLY A 73 -11.69 13.80 3.39
C GLY A 73 -10.78 13.15 2.33
N ASN A 74 -9.48 13.48 2.40
CA ASN A 74 -8.44 13.06 1.43
C ASN A 74 -7.75 11.73 1.79
N THR A 75 -8.36 10.93 2.66
CA THR A 75 -7.78 9.66 3.10
C THR A 75 -8.48 8.50 2.41
N THR A 76 -7.80 7.93 1.44
CA THR A 76 -8.25 6.73 0.74
C THR A 76 -7.76 5.46 1.43
N MET A 77 -8.67 4.50 1.60
CA MET A 77 -8.49 3.27 2.35
C MET A 77 -9.12 2.09 1.59
N TRP A 78 -8.74 0.87 1.95
CA TRP A 78 -9.33 -0.37 1.47
C TRP A 78 -9.67 -1.28 2.65
N ARG A 79 -10.76 -2.04 2.53
CA ARG A 79 -11.12 -3.04 3.53
C ARG A 79 -10.14 -4.19 3.53
N VAL A 80 -9.79 -4.66 4.73
CA VAL A 80 -8.90 -5.82 4.88
C VAL A 80 -9.54 -7.06 4.25
N GLU A 81 -10.85 -7.25 4.41
CA GLU A 81 -11.58 -8.37 3.84
C GLU A 81 -11.48 -8.44 2.30
N ASP A 82 -11.58 -7.30 1.60
CA ASP A 82 -11.49 -7.25 0.15
C ASP A 82 -10.09 -7.61 -0.35
N ILE A 83 -9.05 -7.17 0.37
CA ILE A 83 -7.66 -7.51 0.04
C ILE A 83 -7.41 -9.00 0.26
N ARG A 84 -7.95 -9.59 1.33
CA ARG A 84 -7.85 -11.04 1.57
C ARG A 84 -8.59 -11.84 0.49
N ALA A 85 -9.78 -11.39 0.09
CA ALA A 85 -10.55 -12.03 -0.98
C ALA A 85 -9.80 -11.99 -2.32
N LEU A 86 -9.14 -10.86 -2.65
CA LEU A 86 -8.30 -10.74 -3.84
C LEU A 86 -7.11 -11.73 -3.82
N LEU A 87 -6.44 -11.85 -2.67
CA LEU A 87 -5.33 -12.80 -2.51
C LEU A 87 -5.78 -14.25 -2.67
N ALA A 88 -6.95 -14.61 -2.13
CA ALA A 88 -7.53 -15.94 -2.27
C ALA A 88 -7.84 -16.27 -3.74
N GLN A 89 -8.53 -15.37 -4.45
CA GLN A 89 -8.87 -15.54 -5.87
C GLN A 89 -7.63 -15.63 -6.77
N SER A 90 -6.58 -14.88 -6.45
CA SER A 90 -5.32 -14.91 -7.22
C SER A 90 -4.53 -16.21 -7.02
N GLY A 91 -4.79 -16.95 -5.93
CA GLY A 91 -4.19 -18.26 -5.65
C GLY A 91 -4.89 -19.42 -6.37
N GLU A 92 -6.21 -19.33 -6.60
CA GLU A 92 -6.96 -20.35 -7.34
C GLU A 92 -6.67 -20.35 -8.85
N ASN A 93 -6.31 -19.19 -9.43
CA ASN A 93 -6.02 -19.08 -10.86
C ASN A 93 -4.58 -19.51 -11.24
N ALA A 94 -3.82 -20.05 -10.28
CA ALA A 94 -2.45 -20.54 -10.44
C ALA A 94 -2.32 -22.05 -10.12
N ALA A 95 -3.44 -22.76 -10.00
CA ALA A 95 -3.51 -24.20 -9.77
C ALA A 95 -4.05 -24.95 -11.00
#